data_AF-A0A382ML51-F1
#
_entry.id   AF-A0A382ML51-F1
#
_cell.length_a   1.000
_cell.length_b   1.000
_cell.length_c   1.000
_cell.angle_alpha   90.00
_cell.angle_beta   90.00
_cell.angle_gamma   90.00
#
_symmetry.space_group_name_H-M   'P 1'
#
loop_
_entity.id
_entity.type
_entity.pdbx_description
1 polymer ?
#
loop_
_entity_poly.entity_id
_entity_poly.type
_entity_poly.pdbx_seq_one_letter_code
_entity_poly.pdbx_strand_id
1 'polypeptide(L)'
;MANQILIKRSTNNTVPNSNISGGTLTAGELGYSYSSGDGSGNEQGLGKLFIGHADGLGGTRAAAIIGGSLFTNMLDHAAGTLTASSAIITNAQNHVDAVKTTGLYLGASGSAVQVTASAAELNKLEGVTTSTAELNILDGATLDVVELNKLDGCTATTAQLNFNDVTAGSLTPSKALVADGNSTINTVKTNALWLSGEQLTSTATELNLLDGITAIDTDLSTTAGTHTTLVSALAAKTYIDNTRSGLEVKDSVV
;
A
#
# COMPACT_ATOMS: atom_id res chain seq x y z
N MET A 1 62.44 36.16 -15.13
CA MET A 1 61.72 37.45 -14.91
C MET A 1 60.86 37.27 -13.68
N ALA A 2 60.97 38.14 -12.68
CA ALA A 2 60.09 38.09 -11.52
C ALA A 2 58.80 38.85 -11.85
N ASN A 3 57.65 38.20 -11.72
CA ASN A 3 56.37 38.87 -11.90
C ASN A 3 56.09 39.72 -10.66
N GLN A 4 55.91 41.03 -10.85
CA GLN A 4 55.49 41.92 -9.77
C GLN A 4 53.98 41.80 -9.59
N ILE A 5 53.53 41.48 -8.38
CA ILE A 5 52.11 41.48 -8.00
C ILE A 5 51.79 42.85 -7.40
N LEU A 6 50.87 43.56 -8.04
CA LEU A 6 50.38 44.86 -7.56
C LEU A 6 49.09 44.64 -6.76
N ILE A 7 49.07 45.11 -5.50
CA ILE A 7 47.90 45.01 -4.63
C ILE A 7 47.21 46.37 -4.54
N LYS A 8 45.98 46.47 -5.05
CA LYS A 8 45.13 47.67 -4.92
C LYS A 8 44.21 47.55 -3.71
N ARG A 9 44.19 48.59 -2.88
CA ARG A 9 43.32 48.68 -1.69
C ARG A 9 42.27 49.77 -1.93
N SER A 10 40.99 49.45 -1.73
CA SER A 10 39.93 50.45 -1.69
C SER A 10 39.57 50.77 -0.23
N THR A 11 39.39 52.05 0.09
CA THR A 11 38.89 52.53 1.38
C THR A 11 37.39 52.90 1.32
N ASN A 12 36.73 52.70 0.17
CA ASN A 12 35.32 53.04 -0.04
C ASN A 12 34.47 51.77 -0.22
N ASN A 13 33.15 51.92 -0.05
CA ASN A 13 32.17 50.83 -0.07
C ASN A 13 31.94 50.18 -1.44
N THR A 14 32.68 50.59 -2.47
CA THR A 14 32.54 50.09 -3.83
C THR A 14 33.65 49.09 -4.15
N VAL A 15 33.27 48.03 -4.87
CA VAL A 15 34.20 47.06 -5.45
C VAL A 15 35.38 47.81 -6.08
N PRO A 16 36.63 47.31 -6.01
CA PRO A 16 37.75 47.81 -6.83
C PRO A 16 37.52 47.67 -8.37
N ASN A 17 36.26 47.59 -8.82
CA ASN A 17 35.80 47.58 -10.20
C ASN A 17 34.51 48.41 -10.43
N SER A 18 33.98 49.13 -9.42
CA SER A 18 32.78 49.93 -9.64
C SER A 18 33.17 51.15 -10.48
N ASN A 19 32.51 51.31 -11.62
CA ASN A 19 32.82 52.28 -12.66
C ASN A 19 32.47 53.73 -12.26
N ILE A 20 32.53 54.09 -10.97
CA ILE A 20 32.13 55.42 -10.49
C ILE A 20 33.27 56.18 -9.78
N SER A 21 34.39 55.56 -9.41
CA SER A 21 35.69 56.24 -9.27
C SER A 21 36.75 55.31 -8.66
N GLY A 22 37.79 54.97 -9.41
CA GLY A 22 39.09 54.71 -8.79
C GLY A 22 39.80 53.39 -9.04
N GLY A 23 39.42 52.59 -10.04
CA GLY A 23 40.34 51.60 -10.61
C GLY A 23 39.67 50.37 -11.21
N THR A 24 40.24 49.86 -12.31
CA THR A 24 40.02 48.50 -12.83
C THR A 24 41.14 47.60 -12.31
N LEU A 25 40.83 46.34 -11.99
CA LEU A 25 41.84 45.30 -11.75
C LEU A 25 42.18 44.65 -13.09
N THR A 26 43.40 44.87 -13.58
CA THR A 26 43.94 44.24 -14.78
C THR A 26 44.62 42.91 -14.44
N ALA A 27 44.87 42.07 -15.44
CA ALA A 27 45.51 40.79 -15.22
C ALA A 27 46.86 40.93 -14.49
N GLY A 28 47.05 40.13 -13.44
CA GLY A 28 48.23 40.22 -12.57
C GLY A 28 48.08 41.16 -11.38
N GLU A 29 46.96 41.90 -11.28
CA GLU A 29 46.64 42.72 -10.10
C GLU A 29 45.73 41.97 -9.13
N LEU A 30 45.97 42.16 -7.83
CA LEU A 30 45.10 41.70 -6.75
C LEU A 30 44.40 42.90 -6.12
N GLY A 31 43.17 42.71 -5.67
CA GLY A 31 42.43 43.72 -4.92
C GLY A 31 41.81 43.15 -3.65
N TYR A 32 41.71 43.96 -2.62
CA TYR A 32 40.98 43.61 -1.39
C TYR A 32 40.05 44.76 -1.02
N SER A 33 38.76 44.46 -0.76
CA SER A 33 37.83 45.43 -0.19
C SER A 33 37.80 45.29 1.33
N TYR A 34 37.97 46.40 2.06
CA TYR A 34 38.01 46.43 3.52
C TYR A 34 37.10 47.55 4.05
N SER A 35 36.42 47.29 5.17
CA SER A 35 35.67 48.30 5.94
C SER A 35 36.43 48.66 7.21
N SER A 36 36.51 49.95 7.55
CA SER A 36 37.19 50.42 8.76
C SER A 36 36.30 50.44 10.02
N GLY A 37 35.09 49.87 9.98
CA GLY A 37 34.10 50.00 11.05
C GLY A 37 34.42 49.22 12.33
N ASP A 38 34.70 47.93 12.21
CA ASP A 38 35.04 47.04 13.33
C ASP A 38 36.26 46.14 13.05
N GLY A 39 36.83 46.22 11.84
CA GLY A 39 37.97 45.44 11.40
C GLY A 39 37.69 43.98 11.06
N SER A 40 36.42 43.54 11.10
CA SER A 40 36.03 42.17 10.81
C SER A 40 35.94 41.88 9.30
N GLY A 41 35.64 42.92 8.50
CA GLY A 41 35.55 42.80 7.04
C GLY A 41 34.26 42.10 6.59
N ASN A 42 33.25 41.98 7.45
CA ASN A 42 32.04 41.20 7.19
C ASN A 42 30.81 42.08 6.89
N GLU A 43 30.98 43.40 6.77
CA GLU A 43 29.86 44.35 6.74
C GLU A 43 29.36 44.59 5.31
N GLN A 44 28.05 44.53 5.10
CA GLN A 44 27.35 45.08 3.91
C GLN A 44 27.96 44.68 2.54
N GLY A 45 28.54 43.48 2.43
CA GLY A 45 29.14 42.96 1.18
C GLY A 45 30.62 43.29 0.95
N LEU A 46 31.37 43.68 1.99
CA LEU A 46 32.81 43.97 2.00
C LEU A 46 33.67 42.73 2.40
N GLY A 47 35.00 42.88 2.50
CA GLY A 47 35.96 41.84 2.88
C GLY A 47 36.28 40.80 1.81
N LYS A 48 36.13 41.16 0.53
CA LYS A 48 36.34 40.26 -0.61
C LYS A 48 37.76 40.37 -1.13
N LEU A 49 38.31 39.23 -1.54
CA LEU A 49 39.55 39.15 -2.32
C LEU A 49 39.22 39.05 -3.80
N PHE A 50 39.89 39.86 -4.61
CA PHE A 50 39.67 39.98 -6.03
C PHE A 50 40.96 39.72 -6.81
N ILE A 51 40.82 39.14 -8.00
CA ILE A 51 41.90 39.12 -9.01
C ILE A 51 41.43 39.82 -10.28
N GLY A 52 42.35 40.54 -10.93
CA GLY A 52 42.15 40.95 -12.30
C GLY A 52 42.28 39.75 -13.24
N HIS A 53 41.33 39.62 -14.17
CA HIS A 53 41.25 38.51 -15.11
C HIS A 53 41.58 39.00 -16.52
N ALA A 54 42.40 38.25 -17.26
CA ALA A 54 42.53 38.39 -18.72
C ALA A 54 41.94 37.14 -19.37
N ASP A 55 40.90 37.31 -20.17
CA ASP A 55 40.31 36.24 -20.98
C ASP A 55 40.90 36.17 -22.40
N GLY A 56 41.96 36.93 -22.68
CA GLY A 56 42.61 36.96 -24.00
C GLY A 56 41.78 37.63 -25.09
N LEU A 57 40.63 38.24 -24.76
CA LEU A 57 39.70 38.84 -25.74
C LEU A 57 39.58 40.37 -25.65
N GLY A 58 40.45 41.04 -24.87
CA GLY A 58 40.66 42.49 -24.96
C GLY A 58 39.54 43.38 -24.40
N GLY A 59 38.62 42.85 -23.58
CA GLY A 59 37.54 43.62 -22.95
C GLY A 59 37.77 43.92 -21.46
N THR A 60 37.46 45.15 -21.03
CA THR A 60 37.38 45.54 -19.60
C THR A 60 36.14 44.90 -18.97
N ARG A 61 36.29 43.79 -18.24
CA ARG A 61 35.22 43.21 -17.42
C ARG A 61 35.55 43.21 -15.93
N ALA A 62 34.51 43.12 -15.11
CA ALA A 62 34.53 43.17 -13.65
C ALA A 62 35.49 42.13 -13.05
N ALA A 63 36.35 42.56 -12.10
CA ALA A 63 37.26 41.69 -11.35
C ALA A 63 36.57 40.44 -10.75
N ALA A 64 37.27 39.30 -10.74
CA ALA A 64 36.76 38.04 -10.19
C ALA A 64 36.95 37.98 -8.67
N ILE A 65 35.91 37.61 -7.93
CA ILE A 65 35.97 37.39 -6.49
C ILE A 65 36.48 35.96 -6.24
N ILE A 66 37.56 35.81 -5.49
CA ILE A 66 38.22 34.51 -5.27
C ILE A 66 38.36 34.12 -3.79
N GLY A 67 37.97 34.99 -2.87
CA GLY A 67 38.21 34.77 -1.46
C GLY A 67 37.64 35.88 -0.59
N GLY A 68 38.00 35.84 0.69
CA GLY A 68 37.59 36.81 1.69
C GLY A 68 36.38 36.38 2.53
N SER A 69 35.95 37.28 3.40
CA SER A 69 34.90 37.06 4.40
C SER A 69 33.62 36.47 3.83
N LEU A 70 33.22 36.85 2.61
CA LEU A 70 32.02 36.30 1.97
C LEU A 70 32.05 34.77 1.92
N PHE A 71 33.16 34.17 1.49
CA PHE A 71 33.29 32.71 1.40
C PHE A 71 33.68 32.09 2.74
N THR A 72 34.54 32.76 3.51
CA THR A 72 34.94 32.21 4.80
C THR A 72 33.81 32.22 5.81
N ASN A 73 32.88 33.18 5.78
CA ASN A 73 31.68 33.17 6.64
C ASN A 73 30.67 32.09 6.23
N MET A 74 30.62 31.73 4.94
CA MET A 74 29.84 30.58 4.47
C MET A 74 30.44 29.24 4.92
N LEU A 75 31.73 29.24 5.28
CA LEU A 75 32.52 28.09 5.74
C LEU A 75 32.79 28.11 7.27
N ASP A 76 32.63 29.25 7.93
CA ASP A 76 32.86 29.47 9.36
C ASP A 76 31.56 29.24 10.11
N HIS A 77 31.40 28.01 10.55
CA HIS A 77 30.29 27.60 11.39
C HIS A 77 30.82 26.81 12.58
N ALA A 78 30.09 26.86 13.70
CA ALA A 78 30.35 25.96 14.81
C ALA A 78 30.29 24.51 14.28
N ALA A 79 31.25 23.67 14.71
CA ALA A 79 31.33 22.31 14.21
C ALA A 79 30.00 21.57 14.45
N GLY A 80 29.41 21.04 13.37
CA GLY A 80 28.16 20.27 13.43
C GLY A 80 26.86 21.07 13.32
N THR A 81 26.90 22.38 13.07
CA THR A 81 25.68 23.17 12.80
C THR A 81 25.74 23.89 11.46
N LEU A 82 24.61 23.89 10.75
CA LEU A 82 24.39 24.76 9.59
C LEU A 82 23.66 26.00 10.12
N THR A 83 24.29 27.17 10.05
CA THR A 83 23.67 28.44 10.45
C THR A 83 23.02 29.10 9.24
N ALA A 84 22.24 30.16 9.47
CA ALA A 84 21.66 30.93 8.38
C ALA A 84 22.77 31.44 7.45
N SER A 85 22.61 31.22 6.13
CA SER A 85 23.59 31.57 5.09
C SER A 85 24.85 30.69 5.02
N SER A 86 24.91 29.57 5.75
CA SER A 86 25.96 28.56 5.52
C SER A 86 25.78 27.90 4.15
N ALA A 87 26.89 27.60 3.49
CA ALA A 87 26.88 26.89 2.22
C ALA A 87 26.96 25.37 2.42
N ILE A 88 26.17 24.63 1.65
CA ILE A 88 26.45 23.23 1.35
C ILE A 88 27.14 23.22 -0.01
N ILE A 89 28.44 22.89 -0.02
CA ILE A 89 29.21 22.79 -1.26
C ILE A 89 28.98 21.42 -1.87
N THR A 90 28.45 21.39 -3.10
CA THR A 90 28.24 20.16 -3.87
C THR A 90 29.35 19.97 -4.90
N ASN A 91 29.51 18.74 -5.40
CA ASN A 91 30.43 18.48 -6.51
C ASN A 91 29.88 19.00 -7.85
N ALA A 92 30.62 18.80 -8.94
CA ALA A 92 30.20 19.24 -10.28
C ALA A 92 28.90 18.57 -10.81
N GLN A 93 28.34 17.58 -10.09
CA GLN A 93 27.05 16.93 -10.38
C GLN A 93 25.94 17.42 -9.45
N ASN A 94 26.19 18.46 -8.63
CA ASN A 94 25.29 18.95 -7.59
C ASN A 94 25.01 17.93 -6.47
N HIS A 95 25.93 16.99 -6.21
CA HIS A 95 25.79 15.97 -5.17
C HIS A 95 26.63 16.24 -3.92
N VAL A 96 26.14 15.76 -2.79
CA VAL A 96 26.89 15.49 -1.55
C VAL A 96 27.04 13.98 -1.42
N ASP A 97 28.26 13.48 -1.21
CA ASP A 97 28.53 12.03 -1.16
C ASP A 97 27.86 11.35 0.05
N ALA A 98 27.99 11.94 1.24
CA ALA A 98 27.34 11.45 2.45
C ALA A 98 26.90 12.60 3.35
N VAL A 99 25.64 12.54 3.83
CA VAL A 99 25.07 13.46 4.81
C VAL A 99 24.87 12.70 6.11
N LYS A 100 25.68 12.99 7.13
CA LYS A 100 25.56 12.40 8.47
C LYS A 100 24.92 13.41 9.42
N THR A 101 23.67 13.15 9.81
CA THR A 101 22.91 14.02 10.73
C THR A 101 22.30 13.21 11.86
N THR A 102 21.99 13.88 12.97
CA THR A 102 21.26 13.29 14.09
C THR A 102 19.74 13.22 13.85
N GLY A 103 19.25 14.03 12.91
CA GLY A 103 17.87 14.03 12.44
C GLY A 103 17.80 14.51 11.00
N LEU A 104 16.88 13.94 10.23
CA LEU A 104 16.50 14.40 8.91
C LEU A 104 15.17 15.14 9.04
N TYR A 105 15.11 16.40 8.58
CA TYR A 105 13.88 17.18 8.57
C TYR A 105 13.51 17.45 7.11
N LEU A 106 12.28 17.12 6.71
CA LEU A 106 11.79 17.28 5.34
C LEU A 106 10.54 18.16 5.33
N GLY A 107 10.43 19.04 4.33
CA GLY A 107 9.31 19.97 4.16
C GLY A 107 9.75 21.36 3.72
N ALA A 108 8.80 22.29 3.65
CA ALA A 108 9.09 23.68 3.31
C ALA A 108 9.85 24.39 4.45
N SER A 109 10.61 25.44 4.10
CA SER A 109 11.30 26.28 5.08
C SER A 109 10.31 26.82 6.13
N GLY A 110 10.63 26.61 7.41
CA GLY A 110 9.78 27.03 8.53
C GLY A 110 8.65 26.06 8.90
N SER A 111 8.45 24.96 8.14
CA SER A 111 7.43 23.93 8.42
C SER A 111 7.93 22.49 8.22
N ALA A 112 9.26 22.30 8.20
CA ALA A 112 9.83 20.96 8.07
C ALA A 112 9.49 20.10 9.29
N VAL A 113 9.19 18.83 9.05
CA VAL A 113 8.90 17.84 10.09
C VAL A 113 10.06 16.87 10.18
N GLN A 114 10.38 16.44 11.39
CA GLN A 114 11.39 15.41 11.62
C GLN A 114 10.91 14.07 11.05
N VAL A 115 11.73 13.43 10.24
CA VAL A 115 11.54 12.03 9.87
C VAL A 115 11.81 11.18 11.12
N THR A 116 10.77 10.49 11.60
CA THR A 116 10.84 9.65 12.81
C THR A 116 11.23 8.20 12.52
N ALA A 117 11.16 7.77 11.25
CA ALA A 117 11.62 6.45 10.83
C ALA A 117 13.14 6.31 11.06
N SER A 118 13.56 5.16 11.56
CA SER A 118 14.96 4.76 11.66
C SER A 118 15.59 4.55 10.28
N ALA A 119 16.92 4.58 10.21
CA ALA A 119 17.64 4.26 8.98
C ALA A 119 17.29 2.86 8.44
N ALA A 120 17.06 1.88 9.32
CA ALA A 120 16.67 0.53 8.93
C ALA A 120 15.26 0.50 8.31
N GLU A 121 14.33 1.31 8.80
CA GLU A 121 12.98 1.42 8.22
C GLU A 121 13.00 2.14 6.88
N LEU A 122 13.74 3.25 6.75
CA LEU A 122 13.90 3.96 5.48
C LEU A 122 14.57 3.09 4.41
N ASN A 123 15.60 2.32 4.79
CA ASN A 123 16.29 1.42 3.85
C ASN A 123 15.40 0.26 3.36
N LYS A 124 14.35 -0.12 4.10
CA LYS A 124 13.36 -1.11 3.60
C LYS A 124 12.49 -0.56 2.47
N LEU A 125 12.45 0.76 2.28
CA LEU A 125 11.78 1.38 1.12
C LEU A 125 12.58 1.19 -0.17
N GLU A 126 13.85 0.76 -0.09
CA GLU A 126 14.63 0.40 -1.26
C GLU A 126 13.97 -0.78 -1.99
N GLY A 127 13.66 -0.60 -3.27
CA GLY A 127 13.02 -1.62 -4.11
C GLY A 127 11.49 -1.71 -3.97
N VAL A 128 10.88 -0.92 -3.08
CA VAL A 128 9.41 -0.82 -3.00
C VAL A 128 8.89 -0.16 -4.28
N THR A 129 8.10 -0.90 -5.07
CA THR A 129 7.52 -0.43 -6.35
C THR A 129 6.06 0.01 -6.18
N THR A 130 5.66 0.46 -4.98
CA THR A 130 4.30 0.91 -4.71
C THR A 130 4.12 2.38 -5.10
N SER A 131 3.02 2.67 -5.78
CA SER A 131 2.48 4.01 -5.96
C SER A 131 1.95 4.60 -4.66
N THR A 132 1.78 5.93 -4.63
CA THR A 132 1.12 6.62 -3.51
C THR A 132 -0.29 6.08 -3.26
N ALA A 133 -1.01 5.66 -4.32
CA ALA A 133 -2.34 5.09 -4.19
C ALA A 133 -2.32 3.73 -3.46
N GLU A 134 -1.34 2.87 -3.76
CA GLU A 134 -1.19 1.57 -3.09
C GLU A 134 -0.79 1.73 -1.62
N LEU A 135 0.12 2.67 -1.31
CA LEU A 135 0.47 2.97 0.09
C LEU A 135 -0.72 3.51 0.88
N ASN A 136 -1.55 4.35 0.28
CA ASN A 136 -2.75 4.88 0.93
C ASN A 136 -3.84 3.82 1.20
N ILE A 137 -3.84 2.70 0.46
CA ILE A 137 -4.75 1.57 0.74
C ILE A 137 -4.28 0.79 1.98
N LEU A 138 -2.96 0.70 2.18
CA LEU A 138 -2.37 0.08 3.37
C LEU A 138 -2.43 1.00 4.59
N ASP A 139 -2.62 2.30 4.39
CA ASP A 139 -2.84 3.26 5.47
C ASP A 139 -4.17 2.96 6.20
N GLY A 140 -4.06 2.50 7.46
CA GLY A 140 -5.20 2.07 8.27
C GLY A 140 -5.58 0.59 8.14
N ALA A 141 -4.91 -0.19 7.29
CA ALA A 141 -5.11 -1.63 7.23
C ALA A 141 -4.50 -2.30 8.48
N THR A 142 -5.32 -3.05 9.22
CA THR A 142 -4.83 -3.92 10.31
C THR A 142 -4.69 -5.33 9.76
N LEU A 143 -3.69 -5.54 8.91
CA LEU A 143 -3.39 -6.83 8.28
C LEU A 143 -2.08 -7.38 8.82
N ASP A 144 -2.03 -8.68 9.09
CA ASP A 144 -0.77 -9.40 9.31
C ASP A 144 -0.28 -10.10 8.03
N VAL A 145 0.94 -10.64 8.08
CA VAL A 145 1.56 -11.36 6.95
C VAL A 145 0.77 -12.63 6.61
N VAL A 146 0.13 -13.28 7.59
CA VAL A 146 -0.65 -14.51 7.38
C VAL A 146 -1.95 -14.20 6.64
N GLU A 147 -2.60 -13.08 6.95
CA GLU A 147 -3.78 -12.59 6.25
C GLU A 147 -3.46 -12.19 4.81
N LEU A 148 -2.38 -11.45 4.59
CA LEU A 148 -1.98 -11.04 3.25
C LEU A 148 -1.55 -12.24 2.38
N ASN A 149 -0.82 -13.21 2.95
CA ASN A 149 -0.40 -14.41 2.22
C ASN A 149 -1.56 -15.31 1.79
N LYS A 150 -2.74 -15.22 2.42
CA LYS A 150 -3.95 -15.92 1.92
C LYS A 150 -4.47 -15.33 0.61
N LEU A 151 -4.16 -14.06 0.33
CA LEU A 151 -4.52 -13.40 -0.92
C LEU A 151 -3.48 -13.62 -2.02
N ASP A 152 -2.27 -14.07 -1.66
CA ASP A 152 -1.24 -14.39 -2.65
C ASP A 152 -1.70 -15.58 -3.52
N GLY A 153 -1.77 -15.35 -4.84
CA GLY A 153 -2.31 -16.31 -5.80
C GLY A 153 -3.83 -16.49 -5.77
N CYS A 154 -4.58 -15.70 -4.99
CA CYS A 154 -6.04 -15.76 -5.00
C CYS A 154 -6.60 -15.24 -6.33
N THR A 155 -7.22 -16.13 -7.13
CA THR A 155 -7.84 -15.77 -8.41
C THR A 155 -9.33 -15.43 -8.29
N ALA A 156 -9.88 -15.44 -7.07
CA ALA A 156 -11.30 -15.15 -6.86
C ALA A 156 -11.58 -13.66 -7.08
N THR A 157 -12.64 -13.37 -7.81
CA THR A 157 -13.18 -12.00 -7.93
C THR A 157 -13.84 -11.57 -6.63
N THR A 158 -14.02 -10.25 -6.45
CA THR A 158 -14.78 -9.69 -5.31
C THR A 158 -16.18 -10.28 -5.20
N ALA A 159 -16.86 -10.52 -6.32
CA ALA A 159 -18.17 -11.17 -6.35
C ALA A 159 -18.12 -12.62 -5.83
N GLN A 160 -17.09 -13.39 -6.20
CA GLN A 160 -16.92 -14.76 -5.74
C GLN A 160 -16.56 -14.84 -4.25
N LEU A 161 -15.68 -13.96 -3.77
CA LEU A 161 -15.37 -13.87 -2.34
C LEU A 161 -16.61 -13.52 -1.52
N ASN A 162 -17.45 -12.61 -2.03
CA ASN A 162 -18.69 -12.22 -1.38
C ASN A 162 -19.69 -13.40 -1.24
N PHE A 163 -19.59 -14.47 -2.02
CA PHE A 163 -20.43 -15.65 -1.80
C PHE A 163 -20.12 -16.37 -0.49
N ASN A 164 -18.88 -16.28 0.00
CA ASN A 164 -18.45 -16.93 1.24
C ASN A 164 -18.66 -16.05 2.50
N ASP A 165 -19.09 -14.80 2.33
CA ASP A 165 -19.50 -13.93 3.42
C ASP A 165 -20.91 -14.33 3.91
N VAL A 166 -20.95 -15.37 4.75
CA VAL A 166 -22.15 -15.98 5.32
C VAL A 166 -21.93 -16.46 6.75
N THR A 167 -23.02 -16.54 7.52
CA THR A 167 -23.04 -17.32 8.76
C THR A 167 -23.15 -18.81 8.42
N ALA A 168 -22.18 -19.60 8.88
CA ALA A 168 -22.17 -21.05 8.71
C ALA A 168 -23.45 -21.71 9.27
N GLY A 169 -23.93 -22.78 8.61
CA GLY A 169 -25.15 -23.51 8.97
C GLY A 169 -26.46 -22.90 8.46
N SER A 170 -26.42 -21.68 7.91
CA SER A 170 -27.59 -20.97 7.38
C SER A 170 -27.53 -20.81 5.86
N LEU A 171 -28.68 -20.97 5.21
CA LEU A 171 -28.83 -20.67 3.79
C LEU A 171 -29.20 -19.19 3.61
N THR A 172 -28.29 -18.41 3.05
CA THR A 172 -28.52 -17.00 2.72
C THR A 172 -28.67 -16.82 1.19
N PRO A 173 -29.59 -15.98 0.70
CA PRO A 173 -29.79 -15.79 -0.75
C PRO A 173 -28.51 -15.28 -1.43
N SER A 174 -28.22 -15.81 -2.62
CA SER A 174 -27.07 -15.41 -3.45
C SER A 174 -25.71 -15.61 -2.79
N LYS A 175 -25.60 -16.59 -1.88
CA LYS A 175 -24.37 -16.93 -1.18
C LYS A 175 -24.10 -18.44 -1.22
N ALA A 176 -22.90 -18.84 -0.82
CA ALA A 176 -22.47 -20.24 -0.75
C ALA A 176 -23.16 -20.98 0.41
N LEU A 177 -23.24 -22.31 0.30
CA LEU A 177 -23.69 -23.18 1.37
C LEU A 177 -22.48 -23.63 2.20
N VAL A 178 -22.41 -23.20 3.45
CA VAL A 178 -21.29 -23.48 4.35
C VAL A 178 -21.79 -24.25 5.56
N ALA A 179 -21.24 -25.43 5.81
CA ALA A 179 -21.58 -26.25 6.98
C ALA A 179 -21.15 -25.54 8.28
N ASP A 180 -21.95 -25.70 9.33
CA ASP A 180 -21.58 -25.22 10.67
C ASP A 180 -20.52 -26.11 11.35
N GLY A 181 -20.18 -25.79 12.60
CA GLY A 181 -19.22 -26.55 13.40
C GLY A 181 -19.65 -27.99 13.72
N ASN A 182 -20.90 -28.34 13.47
CA ASN A 182 -21.45 -29.70 13.61
C ASN A 182 -21.48 -30.45 12.26
N SER A 183 -20.88 -29.88 11.21
CA SER A 183 -20.96 -30.38 9.83
C SER A 183 -22.40 -30.45 9.31
N THR A 184 -23.29 -29.60 9.83
CA THR A 184 -24.71 -29.56 9.46
C THR A 184 -25.08 -28.30 8.71
N ILE A 185 -26.22 -28.39 8.01
CA ILE A 185 -26.95 -27.26 7.44
C ILE A 185 -28.37 -27.32 8.00
N ASN A 186 -28.81 -26.26 8.67
CA ASN A 186 -30.09 -26.28 9.40
C ASN A 186 -31.29 -26.43 8.46
N THR A 187 -31.28 -25.74 7.32
CA THR A 187 -32.37 -25.81 6.33
C THR A 187 -31.83 -25.66 4.93
N VAL A 188 -32.15 -26.63 4.08
CA VAL A 188 -31.85 -26.59 2.64
C VAL A 188 -33.16 -26.36 1.89
N LYS A 189 -33.26 -25.23 1.18
CA LYS A 189 -34.36 -24.96 0.25
C LYS A 189 -33.84 -25.12 -1.17
N THR A 190 -34.37 -26.08 -1.90
CA THR A 190 -34.01 -26.37 -3.30
C THR A 190 -35.25 -26.41 -4.16
N ASN A 191 -35.15 -25.97 -5.41
CA ASN A 191 -36.24 -26.12 -6.38
C ASN A 191 -36.42 -27.59 -6.81
N ALA A 192 -35.31 -28.34 -6.87
CA ALA A 192 -35.27 -29.75 -7.17
C ALA A 192 -34.08 -30.39 -6.43
N LEU A 193 -34.26 -31.58 -5.89
CA LEU A 193 -33.17 -32.39 -5.33
C LEU A 193 -32.72 -33.40 -6.39
N TRP A 194 -31.42 -33.49 -6.64
CA TRP A 194 -30.81 -34.42 -7.59
C TRP A 194 -29.83 -35.32 -6.85
N LEU A 195 -29.90 -36.63 -7.10
CA LEU A 195 -29.01 -37.62 -6.49
C LEU A 195 -28.42 -38.47 -7.60
N SER A 196 -27.09 -38.56 -7.65
CA SER A 196 -26.36 -39.36 -8.65
C SER A 196 -26.73 -39.01 -10.10
N GLY A 197 -27.07 -37.74 -10.38
CA GLY A 197 -27.42 -37.26 -11.72
C GLY A 197 -28.90 -37.41 -12.10
N GLU A 198 -29.74 -38.01 -11.25
CA GLU A 198 -31.17 -38.14 -11.46
C GLU A 198 -31.97 -37.20 -10.55
N GLN A 199 -33.02 -36.59 -11.08
CA GLN A 199 -33.92 -35.75 -10.30
C GLN A 199 -34.81 -36.64 -9.43
N LEU A 200 -34.87 -36.34 -8.14
CA LEU A 200 -35.86 -36.95 -7.26
C LEU A 200 -37.25 -36.37 -7.59
N THR A 201 -38.15 -37.22 -8.09
CA THR A 201 -39.52 -36.82 -8.46
C THR A 201 -40.50 -36.92 -7.29
N SER A 202 -40.15 -37.65 -6.24
CA SER A 202 -40.97 -37.74 -5.03
C SER A 202 -41.10 -36.37 -4.37
N THR A 203 -42.33 -35.98 -4.08
CA THR A 203 -42.68 -34.82 -3.27
C THR A 203 -42.24 -35.01 -1.82
N ALA A 204 -42.15 -33.92 -1.05
CA ALA A 204 -41.87 -34.00 0.38
C ALA A 204 -42.88 -34.91 1.11
N THR A 205 -44.15 -34.91 0.70
CA THR A 205 -45.17 -35.81 1.26
C THR A 205 -44.84 -37.27 0.98
N GLU A 206 -44.49 -37.61 -0.26
CA GLU A 206 -44.13 -38.98 -0.63
C GLU A 206 -42.85 -39.44 0.11
N LEU A 207 -41.85 -38.58 0.24
CA LEU A 207 -40.62 -38.90 1.00
C LEU A 207 -40.88 -39.03 2.50
N ASN A 208 -41.71 -38.18 3.08
CA ASN A 208 -42.06 -38.26 4.50
C ASN A 208 -42.83 -39.55 4.84
N LEU A 209 -43.50 -40.18 3.86
CA LEU A 209 -44.12 -41.50 4.05
C LEU A 209 -43.07 -42.62 4.17
N LEU A 210 -41.86 -42.42 3.66
CA LEU A 210 -40.75 -43.38 3.81
C LEU A 210 -40.05 -43.25 5.17
N ASP A 211 -40.32 -42.19 5.93
CA ASP A 211 -39.74 -42.00 7.26
C ASP A 211 -40.22 -43.11 8.22
N GLY A 212 -39.29 -43.80 8.86
CA GLY A 212 -39.56 -44.92 9.76
C GLY A 212 -39.81 -46.29 9.10
N ILE A 213 -39.92 -46.38 7.77
CA ILE A 213 -40.04 -47.68 7.08
C ILE A 213 -38.68 -48.39 7.12
N THR A 214 -38.57 -49.42 7.96
CA THR A 214 -37.33 -50.21 8.11
C THR A 214 -37.32 -51.49 7.28
N ALA A 215 -38.49 -51.98 6.85
CA ALA A 215 -38.64 -53.09 5.91
C ALA A 215 -39.99 -53.06 5.16
N ILE A 216 -39.92 -53.10 3.83
CA ILE A 216 -41.10 -53.07 2.93
C ILE A 216 -42.09 -54.22 3.20
N ASP A 217 -41.63 -55.35 3.75
CA ASP A 217 -42.44 -56.58 3.87
C ASP A 217 -43.20 -56.70 5.22
N THR A 218 -42.85 -55.91 6.24
CA THR A 218 -43.52 -55.96 7.57
C THR A 218 -44.47 -54.78 7.80
N ASP A 219 -44.20 -53.62 7.21
CA ASP A 219 -44.96 -52.38 7.47
C ASP A 219 -46.18 -52.14 6.56
N LEU A 220 -46.47 -53.03 5.61
CA LEU A 220 -47.63 -52.84 4.72
C LEU A 220 -48.98 -52.87 5.48
N SER A 221 -49.07 -53.62 6.59
CA SER A 221 -50.29 -53.73 7.39
C SER A 221 -50.60 -52.47 8.21
N THR A 222 -49.58 -51.74 8.66
CA THR A 222 -49.72 -50.51 9.46
C THR A 222 -49.77 -49.27 8.55
N THR A 223 -49.05 -49.29 7.42
CA THR A 223 -49.00 -48.22 6.43
C THR A 223 -50.25 -48.15 5.54
N ALA A 224 -50.89 -49.28 5.25
CA ALA A 224 -52.13 -49.28 4.48
C ALA A 224 -53.27 -48.53 5.20
N GLY A 225 -53.30 -48.47 6.54
CA GLY A 225 -54.37 -47.79 7.28
C GLY A 225 -54.53 -46.30 6.95
N THR A 226 -53.47 -45.65 6.45
CA THR A 226 -53.46 -44.21 6.10
C THR A 226 -53.30 -43.94 4.60
N HIS A 227 -53.19 -44.98 3.75
CA HIS A 227 -52.74 -44.82 2.36
C HIS A 227 -53.64 -45.54 1.35
N THR A 228 -54.60 -44.84 0.74
CA THR A 228 -55.67 -45.41 -0.12
C THR A 228 -55.19 -46.27 -1.29
N THR A 229 -54.05 -45.96 -1.90
CA THR A 229 -53.42 -46.77 -2.97
C THR A 229 -52.69 -48.02 -2.46
N LEU A 230 -52.30 -48.05 -1.18
CA LEU A 230 -51.77 -49.26 -0.52
C LEU A 230 -52.88 -50.02 0.21
N VAL A 231 -54.01 -49.39 0.57
CA VAL A 231 -55.25 -50.07 1.00
C VAL A 231 -55.73 -51.01 -0.09
N SER A 232 -55.71 -50.60 -1.36
CA SER A 232 -56.08 -51.49 -2.47
C SER A 232 -55.07 -52.63 -2.65
N ALA A 233 -53.78 -52.39 -2.40
CA ALA A 233 -52.74 -53.43 -2.40
C ALA A 233 -52.85 -54.38 -1.19
N LEU A 234 -53.20 -53.88 0.00
CA LEU A 234 -53.49 -54.69 1.19
C LEU A 234 -54.78 -55.48 0.99
N ALA A 235 -55.85 -54.87 0.46
CA ALA A 235 -57.06 -55.59 0.09
C ALA A 235 -56.77 -56.70 -0.92
N ALA A 236 -55.87 -56.45 -1.88
CA ALA A 236 -55.37 -57.46 -2.80
C ALA A 236 -54.52 -58.54 -2.09
N LYS A 237 -53.69 -58.22 -1.08
CA LYS A 237 -52.89 -59.20 -0.32
C LYS A 237 -53.69 -59.98 0.74
N THR A 238 -54.73 -59.40 1.34
CA THR A 238 -55.67 -60.11 2.21
C THR A 238 -56.58 -61.02 1.37
N TYR A 239 -56.84 -60.65 0.11
CA TYR A 239 -57.49 -61.52 -0.88
C TYR A 239 -56.53 -62.60 -1.44
N ILE A 240 -55.24 -62.28 -1.59
CA ILE A 240 -54.13 -63.19 -1.92
C ILE A 240 -53.42 -63.56 -0.61
N ASP A 241 -54.17 -64.07 0.36
CA ASP A 241 -53.59 -64.65 1.56
C ASP A 241 -52.76 -65.87 1.13
N ASN A 242 -51.44 -65.75 1.20
CA ASN A 242 -50.48 -66.79 0.88
C ASN A 242 -50.55 -68.01 1.81
N THR A 243 -51.43 -67.98 2.83
CA THR A 243 -51.79 -69.13 3.66
C THR A 243 -53.11 -69.80 3.25
N ARG A 244 -53.93 -69.18 2.40
CA ARG A 244 -55.16 -69.78 1.83
C ARG A 244 -54.96 -70.12 0.35
N SER A 245 -54.93 -71.42 0.06
CA SER A 245 -54.73 -72.02 -1.27
C SER A 245 -55.94 -71.87 -2.22
N GLY A 246 -56.63 -70.73 -2.27
CA GLY A 246 -57.72 -70.52 -3.22
C GLY A 246 -58.51 -69.22 -3.06
N LEU A 247 -58.96 -68.66 -4.19
CA LEU A 247 -59.94 -67.57 -4.25
C LEU A 247 -61.30 -68.05 -3.71
N GLU A 248 -61.79 -67.48 -2.61
CA GLU A 248 -63.21 -67.61 -2.25
C GLU A 248 -64.02 -66.53 -2.97
N VAL A 249 -64.71 -66.92 -4.04
CA VAL A 249 -65.76 -66.11 -4.64
C VAL A 249 -67.06 -66.51 -3.96
N LYS A 250 -67.66 -65.61 -3.16
CA LYS A 250 -69.02 -65.84 -2.66
C LYS A 250 -69.97 -65.72 -3.85
N ASP A 251 -70.70 -66.79 -4.13
CA ASP A 251 -71.76 -66.77 -5.14
C ASP A 251 -72.80 -65.70 -4.73
N SER A 252 -73.15 -64.83 -5.68
CA SER A 252 -74.13 -63.79 -5.41
C SER A 252 -75.49 -64.47 -5.38
N VAL A 253 -76.12 -64.48 -4.21
CA VAL A 253 -77.47 -65.04 -4.05
C VAL A 253 -78.41 -64.30 -5.00
N VAL A 254 -79.07 -65.05 -5.88
CA VAL A 254 -80.09 -64.59 -6.84
C VAL A 254 -81.31 -64.04 -6.12
#